data_AF-A0A9Q4EXX6-F1
#
_entry.id   AF-A0A9Q4EXX6-F1
#
_cell.length_a   1.000
_cell.length_b   1.000
_cell.length_c   1.000
_cell.angle_alpha   90.00
_cell.angle_beta   90.00
_cell.angle_gamma   90.00
#
_symmetry.space_group_name_H-M   'P 1'
#
loop_
_entity.id
_entity.type
_entity.pdbx_description
1 polymer ?
#
loop_
_entity_poly.entity_id
_entity_poly.type
_entity_poly.pdbx_seq_one_letter_code
_entity_poly.pdbx_strand_id
1 'polypeptide(L)'
;MKTIYIADDGKQFEDEYECINYEFCISHPHLKTIELYDRHGKKLTNPLDDETYFNFTKIIIHSEEELIDLYCAADYTGFSGYYDIKSVGTWIFDKNREKFIKYINQAYIQELSDKYVDELNEFTKEENHEYADNTLCQLLLELGYEDVVEAYKKVFKWYS
;
A
#
# COMPACT_ATOMS: atom_id res chain seq x y z
N MET A 1 32.97 23.18 25.45
CA MET A 1 31.61 23.76 25.35
C MET A 1 30.81 22.76 24.54
N LYS A 2 29.76 22.15 25.11
CA LYS A 2 28.89 21.23 24.35
C LYS A 2 27.88 22.06 23.57
N THR A 3 27.71 21.79 22.28
CA THR A 3 26.63 22.36 21.47
C THR A 3 25.33 21.63 21.83
N ILE A 4 24.24 22.37 21.99
CA ILE A 4 22.90 21.82 22.23
C ILE A 4 22.03 22.30 21.08
N TYR A 5 21.34 21.36 20.44
CA TYR A 5 20.34 21.61 19.41
C TYR A 5 18.96 21.60 20.05
N ILE A 6 18.08 22.53 19.65
CA ILE A 6 16.77 22.70 20.26
C ILE A 6 15.75 22.65 19.13
N ALA A 7 14.84 21.68 19.19
CA ALA A 7 13.75 21.55 18.23
C ALA A 7 12.70 22.67 18.43
N ASP A 8 11.85 22.87 17.43
CA ASP A 8 10.76 23.86 17.48
C ASP A 8 9.84 23.78 18.72
N ASP A 9 9.66 22.58 19.29
CA ASP A 9 8.88 22.35 20.50
C ASP A 9 9.65 22.57 21.82
N GLY A 10 10.92 22.98 21.72
CA GLY A 10 11.82 23.23 22.85
C GLY A 10 12.59 22.00 23.35
N LYS A 11 12.41 20.82 22.74
CA LYS A 11 13.15 19.61 23.11
C LYS A 11 14.63 19.73 22.73
N GLN A 12 15.51 19.31 23.62
CA GLN A 12 16.96 19.46 23.47
C GLN A 12 17.63 18.15 23.03
N PHE A 13 18.63 18.27 22.15
CA PHE A 13 19.44 17.19 21.61
C PHE A 13 20.93 17.54 21.69
N GLU A 14 21.78 16.53 21.90
CA GLU A 14 23.24 16.69 21.82
C GLU A 14 23.77 16.49 20.39
N ASP A 15 22.95 15.92 19.51
CA ASP A 15 23.27 15.63 18.11
C ASP A 15 22.32 16.37 17.16
N GLU A 16 22.87 16.98 16.12
CA GLU A 16 22.12 17.77 15.14
C GLU A 16 21.16 16.90 14.33
N TYR A 17 21.63 15.71 13.93
CA TYR A 17 20.89 14.81 13.08
C TYR A 17 19.69 14.20 13.82
N GLU A 18 19.85 13.85 15.09
CA GLU A 18 18.74 13.47 15.96
C GLU A 18 17.69 14.58 16.10
N CYS A 19 18.12 15.85 16.20
CA CYS A 19 17.22 16.99 16.27
C CYS A 19 16.41 17.15 14.97
N ILE A 20 17.08 17.11 13.81
CA ILE A 20 16.42 17.25 12.50
C ILE A 20 15.45 16.10 12.25
N ASN A 21 15.84 14.85 12.54
CA ASN A 21 14.96 13.70 12.40
C ASN A 21 13.73 13.80 13.30
N TYR A 22 13.89 14.34 14.50
CA TYR A 22 12.78 14.57 15.42
C TYR A 22 11.79 15.62 14.87
N GLU A 23 12.29 16.74 14.37
CA GLU A 23 11.45 17.79 13.76
C GLU A 23 10.72 17.28 12.51
N PHE A 24 11.39 16.45 11.72
CA PHE A 24 10.76 15.80 10.57
C PHE A 24 9.60 14.89 11.01
N CYS A 25 9.80 14.08 12.05
CA CYS A 25 8.76 13.20 12.61
C CYS A 25 7.57 13.98 13.21
N ILE A 26 7.80 15.16 13.78
CA ILE A 26 6.71 16.03 14.26
C ILE A 26 5.85 16.50 13.09
N SER A 27 6.49 16.91 11.99
CA SER A 27 5.81 17.42 10.80
C SER A 27 5.12 16.34 9.97
N HIS A 28 5.53 15.08 10.13
CA HIS A 28 5.00 13.91 9.41
C HIS A 28 4.49 12.85 10.41
N PRO A 29 3.41 13.16 11.15
CA PRO A 29 2.97 12.35 12.26
C PRO A 29 2.39 10.99 11.84
N HIS A 30 2.07 10.77 10.57
CA HIS A 30 1.48 9.53 10.07
C HIS A 30 2.54 8.43 9.85
N LEU A 31 3.82 8.79 9.76
CA LEU A 31 4.92 7.81 9.70
C LEU A 31 4.91 6.80 10.86
N LYS A 32 4.43 7.20 12.04
CA LYS A 32 4.38 6.32 13.23
C LYS A 32 3.29 5.26 13.19
N THR A 33 2.29 5.41 12.32
CA THR A 33 1.16 4.48 12.19
C THR A 33 1.34 3.51 11.03
N ILE A 34 2.25 3.80 10.11
CA ILE A 34 2.75 2.85 9.11
C ILE A 34 3.32 1.62 9.82
N GLU A 35 2.96 0.44 9.33
CA GLU A 35 3.51 -0.80 9.88
C GLU A 35 4.55 -1.41 8.96
N LEU A 36 5.73 -1.65 9.50
CA LEU A 36 6.86 -2.27 8.82
C LEU A 36 7.16 -3.61 9.48
N TYR A 37 7.36 -4.65 8.68
CA TYR A 37 7.67 -5.99 9.18
C TYR A 37 8.86 -6.58 8.41
N ASP A 38 9.77 -7.21 9.15
CA ASP A 38 10.84 -8.01 8.56
C ASP A 38 10.32 -9.35 8.00
N ARG A 39 11.23 -10.13 7.40
CA ARG A 39 10.91 -11.44 6.81
C ARG A 39 10.41 -12.48 7.82
N HIS A 40 10.58 -12.23 9.12
CA HIS A 40 10.15 -13.09 10.21
C HIS A 40 8.85 -12.60 10.87
N GLY A 41 8.27 -11.50 10.37
CA GLY A 41 7.07 -10.89 10.93
C GLY A 41 7.33 -10.04 12.18
N LYS A 42 8.59 -9.71 12.48
CA LYS A 42 8.93 -8.78 13.56
C LYS A 42 8.62 -7.36 13.10
N LYS A 43 7.86 -6.62 13.92
CA LYS A 43 7.56 -5.20 13.67
C LYS A 43 8.82 -4.34 13.82
N LEU A 44 9.05 -3.46 12.86
CA LEU A 44 10.10 -2.45 12.84
C LEU A 44 9.46 -1.08 13.06
N THR A 45 10.18 -0.15 13.68
CA THR A 45 9.54 1.03 14.31
C THR A 45 9.92 2.37 13.71
N ASN A 46 10.95 2.46 12.88
CA ASN A 46 11.42 3.75 12.35
C ASN A 46 11.57 3.73 10.81
N PRO A 47 10.63 4.28 10.04
CA PRO A 47 10.73 4.35 8.57
C PRO A 47 11.89 5.24 8.06
N LEU A 48 12.54 6.04 8.92
CA LEU A 48 13.65 6.90 8.51
C LEU A 48 15.03 6.26 8.72
N ASP A 49 15.07 5.10 9.37
CA ASP A 49 16.31 4.44 9.75
C ASP A 49 16.77 3.44 8.68
N ASP A 50 18.06 3.47 8.37
CA ASP A 50 18.71 2.59 7.39
C ASP A 50 18.49 1.12 7.75
N GLU A 51 18.68 0.74 9.03
CA GLU A 51 18.51 -0.65 9.46
C GLU A 51 17.07 -1.11 9.21
N THR A 52 16.08 -0.26 9.51
CA THR A 52 14.69 -0.56 9.20
C THR A 52 14.46 -0.68 7.70
N TYR A 53 14.92 0.28 6.89
CA TYR A 53 14.72 0.31 5.45
C TYR A 53 15.31 -0.91 4.73
N PHE A 54 16.50 -1.35 5.10
CA PHE A 54 17.15 -2.49 4.45
C PHE A 54 16.63 -3.86 4.92
N ASN A 55 15.87 -3.93 6.01
CA ASN A 55 15.43 -5.20 6.59
C ASN A 55 13.92 -5.48 6.51
N PHE A 56 13.07 -4.47 6.26
CA PHE A 56 11.64 -4.71 6.11
C PHE A 56 11.32 -5.40 4.77
N THR A 57 10.41 -6.36 4.82
CA THR A 57 9.92 -7.08 3.62
C THR A 57 8.42 -6.89 3.40
N LYS A 58 7.72 -6.32 4.37
CA LYS A 58 6.30 -6.03 4.30
C LYS A 58 6.02 -4.67 4.91
N ILE A 59 5.15 -3.90 4.27
CA ILE A 59 4.68 -2.61 4.74
C ILE A 59 3.16 -2.55 4.61
N ILE A 60 2.50 -1.89 5.56
CA ILE A 60 1.05 -1.66 5.56
C ILE A 60 0.80 -0.17 5.69
N ILE A 61 0.07 0.37 4.70
CA ILE A 61 -0.40 1.75 4.62
C ILE A 61 -1.92 1.73 4.80
N HIS A 62 -2.44 2.50 5.75
CA HIS A 62 -3.83 2.52 6.18
C HIS A 62 -4.61 3.72 5.63
N SER A 63 -3.92 4.80 5.25
CA SER A 63 -4.57 6.01 4.75
C SER A 63 -3.71 6.74 3.72
N GLU A 64 -4.34 7.65 2.97
CA GLU A 64 -3.63 8.47 1.98
C GLU A 64 -2.64 9.43 2.65
N GLU A 65 -2.92 9.88 3.88
CA GLU A 65 -2.00 10.71 4.67
C GLU A 65 -0.72 9.95 5.03
N GLU A 66 -0.82 8.67 5.39
CA GLU A 66 0.35 7.80 5.58
C GLU A 66 1.17 7.67 4.29
N LEU A 67 0.51 7.56 3.14
CA LEU A 67 1.19 7.46 1.85
C LEU A 67 1.95 8.75 1.50
N ILE A 68 1.34 9.90 1.75
CA ILE A 68 1.97 11.21 1.53
C ILE A 68 3.20 11.35 2.42
N ASP A 69 3.06 11.07 3.72
CA ASP A 69 4.16 11.12 4.68
C ASP A 69 5.30 10.16 4.29
N LEU A 70 4.97 8.96 3.80
CA LEU A 70 5.95 7.99 3.30
C LEU A 70 6.74 8.53 2.09
N TYR A 71 6.09 9.22 1.17
CA TYR A 71 6.78 9.87 0.05
C TYR A 71 7.67 11.01 0.51
N CYS A 72 7.23 11.83 1.48
CA CYS A 72 8.08 12.84 2.10
C CYS A 72 9.31 12.19 2.76
N ALA A 73 9.14 11.05 3.43
CA ALA A 73 10.26 10.29 3.99
C ALA A 73 11.22 9.79 2.90
N ALA A 74 10.70 9.37 1.75
CA ALA A 74 11.53 8.97 0.60
C ALA A 74 12.37 10.13 0.06
N ASP A 75 11.77 11.32 -0.08
CA ASP A 75 12.46 12.54 -0.49
C ASP A 75 13.55 12.94 0.53
N TYR A 76 13.24 12.82 1.83
CA TYR A 76 14.12 13.20 2.93
C TYR A 76 15.33 12.26 3.10
N THR A 77 15.13 10.95 2.97
CA THR A 77 16.15 9.92 3.23
C THR A 77 16.88 9.43 1.97
N GLY A 78 16.26 9.58 0.79
CA GLY A 78 16.70 8.95 -0.45
C GLY A 78 16.25 7.50 -0.62
N PHE A 79 15.34 7.00 0.23
CA PHE A 79 14.80 5.65 0.21
C PHE A 79 13.82 5.42 -0.95
N SER A 80 14.36 5.34 -2.16
CA SER A 80 13.58 5.25 -3.40
C SER A 80 12.59 4.08 -3.49
N GLY A 81 12.80 2.99 -2.74
CA GLY A 81 11.88 1.85 -2.70
C GLY A 81 10.48 2.20 -2.15
N TYR A 82 10.36 3.29 -1.39
CA TYR A 82 9.06 3.79 -0.94
C TYR A 82 8.18 4.27 -2.08
N TYR A 83 8.73 4.73 -3.20
CA TYR A 83 7.93 5.11 -4.36
C TYR A 83 7.30 3.92 -5.08
N ASP A 84 7.68 2.67 -4.80
CA ASP A 84 7.00 1.50 -5.38
C ASP A 84 5.55 1.38 -4.88
N ILE A 85 5.28 1.91 -3.70
CA ILE A 85 4.00 1.81 -2.99
C ILE A 85 3.09 2.90 -3.54
N LYS A 86 2.15 2.53 -4.41
CA LYS A 86 1.32 3.49 -5.16
C LYS A 86 -0.05 3.78 -4.56
N SER A 87 -0.44 3.05 -3.52
CA SER A 87 -1.77 3.18 -2.90
C SER A 87 -1.76 2.61 -1.48
N VAL A 88 -2.79 2.97 -0.72
CA VAL A 88 -3.18 2.30 0.53
C VAL A 88 -3.25 0.78 0.35
N GLY A 89 -2.86 0.05 1.39
CA GLY A 89 -2.90 -1.42 1.46
C GLY A 89 -1.60 -2.04 1.99
N THR A 90 -1.53 -3.37 1.85
CA THR A 90 -0.34 -4.14 2.20
C THR A 90 0.55 -4.31 0.98
N TRP A 91 1.85 -4.17 1.15
CA TRP A 91 2.85 -4.36 0.11
C TRP A 91 3.96 -5.28 0.64
N ILE A 92 4.50 -6.10 -0.26
CA ILE A 92 5.59 -7.03 0.04
C ILE A 92 6.74 -6.81 -0.93
N PHE A 93 7.97 -6.96 -0.45
CA PHE A 93 9.16 -6.84 -1.27
C PHE A 93 9.36 -8.09 -2.14
N ASP A 94 9.35 -7.92 -3.45
CA ASP A 94 9.66 -8.98 -4.40
C ASP A 94 11.15 -8.95 -4.72
N LYS A 95 11.90 -9.90 -4.15
CA LYS A 95 13.36 -10.01 -4.36
C LYS A 95 13.75 -10.24 -5.82
N ASN A 96 12.92 -10.89 -6.63
CA ASN A 96 13.23 -11.15 -8.03
C ASN A 96 13.07 -9.89 -8.89
N ARG A 97 12.13 -9.02 -8.50
CA ARG A 97 11.85 -7.76 -9.21
C ARG A 97 12.54 -6.55 -8.58
N GLU A 98 13.19 -6.75 -7.44
CA GLU A 98 13.85 -5.72 -6.62
C GLU A 98 12.95 -4.52 -6.32
N LYS A 99 11.67 -4.78 -6.03
CA LYS A 99 10.67 -3.73 -5.77
C LYS A 99 9.51 -4.20 -4.89
N PHE A 100 8.79 -3.27 -4.29
CA PHE A 100 7.53 -3.60 -3.61
C PHE A 100 6.41 -3.88 -4.60
N ILE A 101 5.62 -4.91 -4.31
CA ILE A 101 4.40 -5.24 -5.02
C ILE A 101 3.23 -5.27 -4.04
N LYS A 102 2.06 -4.84 -4.51
CA LYS A 102 0.85 -4.86 -3.70
C LYS A 102 0.53 -6.31 -3.32
N TYR A 103 0.45 -6.60 -2.04
CA TYR A 103 0.05 -7.90 -1.54
C TYR A 103 -1.45 -8.05 -1.72
N ILE A 104 -1.83 -9.04 -2.51
CA ILE A 104 -3.22 -9.47 -2.63
C ILE A 104 -3.33 -10.77 -1.86
N ASN A 105 -4.15 -10.78 -0.80
CA ASN A 105 -4.33 -11.95 0.05
C ASN A 105 -4.93 -13.09 -0.78
N GLN A 106 -4.15 -14.13 -1.08
CA GLN A 106 -4.61 -15.26 -1.89
C GLN A 106 -5.84 -15.95 -1.32
N ALA A 107 -6.00 -16.00 0.01
CA ALA A 107 -7.21 -16.58 0.61
C ALA A 107 -8.46 -15.74 0.30
N TYR A 108 -8.32 -14.41 0.29
CA TYR A 108 -9.39 -13.50 -0.12
C TYR A 108 -9.67 -13.58 -1.62
N ILE A 109 -8.62 -13.70 -2.45
CA ILE A 109 -8.80 -13.95 -3.90
C ILE A 109 -9.54 -15.26 -4.12
N GLN A 110 -9.20 -16.31 -3.36
CA GLN A 110 -9.86 -17.60 -3.47
C GLN A 110 -11.32 -17.53 -3.02
N GLU A 111 -11.60 -16.87 -1.89
CA GLU A 111 -12.97 -16.67 -1.39
C GLU A 111 -13.83 -15.88 -2.39
N LEU A 112 -13.28 -14.81 -2.97
CA LEU A 112 -13.94 -14.08 -4.06
C LEU A 112 -14.14 -14.97 -5.28
N SER A 113 -13.11 -15.69 -5.70
CA SER A 113 -13.19 -16.59 -6.84
C SER A 113 -14.29 -17.64 -6.63
N ASP A 114 -14.35 -18.27 -5.46
CA ASP A 114 -15.35 -19.29 -5.13
C ASP A 114 -16.77 -18.68 -5.19
N LYS A 115 -16.99 -17.54 -4.52
CA LYS A 115 -18.26 -16.79 -4.55
C LYS A 115 -18.72 -16.49 -5.98
N TYR A 116 -17.84 -15.91 -6.79
CA TYR A 116 -18.19 -15.44 -8.13
C TYR A 116 -18.34 -16.59 -9.13
N VAL A 117 -17.58 -17.68 -8.97
CA VAL A 117 -17.78 -18.92 -9.74
C VAL A 117 -19.14 -19.53 -9.42
N ASP A 118 -19.53 -19.59 -8.14
CA ASP A 118 -20.85 -20.10 -7.74
C ASP A 118 -21.98 -19.28 -8.37
N GLU A 119 -21.90 -17.94 -8.32
CA GLU A 119 -22.89 -17.05 -8.93
C GLU A 119 -22.96 -17.21 -10.47
N LEU A 120 -21.81 -17.24 -11.14
CA LEU A 120 -21.73 -17.43 -12.60
C LEU A 120 -22.29 -18.79 -13.05
N ASN A 121 -22.17 -19.83 -12.22
CA ASN A 121 -22.71 -21.16 -12.52
C ASN A 121 -24.24 -21.20 -12.54
N GLU A 122 -24.93 -20.23 -11.93
CA GLU A 122 -26.39 -20.11 -12.00
C GLU A 122 -26.86 -19.59 -13.38
N PHE A 123 -25.98 -18.92 -14.12
CA PHE A 123 -26.29 -18.29 -15.40
C PHE A 123 -26.23 -19.28 -16.57
N THR A 124 -27.25 -20.13 -16.67
CA THR A 124 -27.30 -21.26 -17.63
C THR A 124 -27.98 -20.97 -18.97
N LYS A 125 -28.48 -19.74 -19.19
CA LYS A 125 -29.25 -19.36 -20.38
C LYS A 125 -28.63 -18.17 -21.10
N GLU A 126 -28.90 -18.06 -22.40
CA GLU A 126 -28.46 -16.94 -23.24
C GLU A 126 -28.99 -15.58 -22.74
N GLU A 127 -30.21 -15.55 -22.20
CA GLU A 127 -30.78 -14.34 -21.57
C GLU A 127 -29.99 -13.84 -20.33
N ASN A 128 -29.08 -14.65 -19.79
CA ASN A 128 -28.28 -14.30 -18.61
C ASN A 128 -26.98 -13.56 -18.93
N HIS A 129 -26.66 -13.29 -20.20
CA HIS A 129 -25.39 -12.65 -20.58
C HIS A 129 -25.16 -11.29 -19.91
N GLU A 130 -26.19 -10.47 -19.76
CA GLU A 130 -26.07 -9.17 -19.07
C GLU A 130 -25.73 -9.36 -17.58
N TYR A 131 -26.38 -10.33 -16.92
CA TYR A 131 -26.12 -10.64 -15.51
C TYR A 131 -24.70 -11.18 -15.33
N ALA A 132 -24.27 -12.12 -16.16
CA ALA A 132 -22.91 -12.67 -16.12
C ALA A 132 -21.83 -11.58 -16.27
N ASP A 133 -22.04 -10.65 -17.20
CA ASP A 133 -21.09 -9.57 -17.42
C ASP A 133 -21.10 -8.53 -16.28
N ASN A 134 -22.25 -8.26 -15.67
CA ASN A 134 -22.33 -7.42 -14.47
C ASN A 134 -21.62 -8.07 -13.27
N THR A 135 -21.81 -9.37 -13.07
CA THR A 135 -21.14 -10.17 -12.03
C THR A 135 -19.62 -10.16 -12.23
N LEU A 136 -19.12 -10.33 -13.46
CA LEU A 136 -17.70 -10.20 -13.78
C LEU A 136 -17.16 -8.78 -13.53
N CYS A 137 -17.92 -7.74 -13.89
CA CYS A 137 -17.52 -6.36 -13.59
C CYS A 137 -17.41 -6.13 -12.07
N GLN A 138 -18.33 -6.69 -11.29
CA GLN A 138 -18.31 -6.54 -9.84
C GLN A 138 -17.10 -7.23 -9.21
N LEU A 139 -16.73 -8.45 -9.67
CA LEU A 139 -15.48 -9.10 -9.26
C LEU A 139 -14.26 -8.22 -9.54
N LEU A 140 -14.18 -7.65 -10.75
CA LEU A 140 -13.07 -6.79 -11.13
C LEU A 140 -12.99 -5.50 -10.28
N LEU A 141 -14.13 -4.91 -9.90
CA LEU A 141 -14.16 -3.80 -8.96
C LEU A 141 -13.66 -4.21 -7.57
N GLU A 142 -14.10 -5.36 -7.05
CA GLU A 142 -13.64 -5.85 -5.74
C GLU A 142 -12.14 -6.20 -5.73
N LEU A 143 -11.57 -6.53 -6.90
CA LEU A 143 -10.13 -6.74 -7.09
C LEU A 143 -9.35 -5.44 -7.37
N GLY A 144 -10.03 -4.30 -7.52
CA GLY A 144 -9.40 -2.98 -7.76
C GLY A 144 -8.97 -2.72 -9.21
N TYR A 145 -9.76 -3.21 -10.18
CA TYR A 145 -9.55 -2.99 -11.62
C TYR A 145 -10.63 -2.06 -12.21
N GLU A 146 -10.82 -0.89 -11.61
CA GLU A 146 -11.86 0.08 -12.01
C GLU A 146 -11.69 0.56 -13.47
N ASP A 147 -10.45 0.80 -13.90
CA ASP A 147 -10.10 1.23 -15.25
C ASP A 147 -10.50 0.19 -16.32
N VAL A 148 -10.28 -1.10 -16.02
CA VAL A 148 -10.70 -2.22 -16.87
C VAL A 148 -12.23 -2.25 -16.99
N VAL A 149 -12.94 -2.06 -15.88
CA VAL A 149 -14.41 -2.07 -15.86
C VAL A 149 -14.99 -0.88 -16.65
N GLU A 150 -14.42 0.32 -16.50
CA GLU A 150 -14.82 1.49 -17.29
C GLU A 150 -14.60 1.30 -18.79
N ALA A 151 -13.46 0.71 -19.18
CA ALA A 151 -13.18 0.40 -20.57
C ALA A 151 -14.16 -0.65 -21.12
N TYR A 152 -14.43 -1.70 -20.34
CA TYR A 152 -15.31 -2.79 -20.72
C TYR A 152 -16.77 -2.35 -20.90
N LYS A 153 -17.29 -1.48 -20.02
CA LYS A 153 -18.66 -0.94 -20.11
C LYS A 153 -18.94 -0.14 -21.38
N LYS A 154 -17.90 0.32 -22.10
CA LYS A 154 -18.02 1.05 -23.37
C LYS A 154 -18.11 0.12 -24.59
N VAL A 155 -17.86 -1.18 -24.41
CA VAL A 155 -17.91 -2.16 -25.49
C VAL A 155 -19.37 -2.38 -25.90
N PHE A 156 -19.67 -2.22 -27.19
CA PHE A 156 -20.99 -2.50 -27.73
C PHE A 156 -21.32 -3.98 -27.58
N LYS A 157 -22.45 -4.29 -26.94
CA LYS A 157 -22.90 -5.66 -26.70
C LYS A 157 -24.07 -5.99 -27.61
N TRP A 158 -24.02 -7.17 -28.21
CA TRP A 158 -25.04 -7.62 -29.16
C TRP A 158 -26.37 -7.97 -28.49
N TYR A 159 -26.36 -8.17 -27.18
CA TYR A 159 -27.50 -8.58 -26.37
C TYR A 159 -28.09 -7.42 -25.51
N SER A 160 -27.47 -6.23 -25.52
CA SER A 160 -27.96 -5.03 -24.84
C SER A 160 -28.94 -4.22 -25.69
#